data_AF-A0A0G4G1K2-F1
#
_entry.id   AF-A0A0G4G1K2-F1
#
_cell.length_a   1.000
_cell.length_b   1.000
_cell.length_c   1.000
_cell.angle_alpha   90.00
_cell.angle_beta   90.00
_cell.angle_gamma   90.00
#
_symmetry.space_group_name_H-M   'P 1'
#
loop_
_entity.id
_entity.type
_entity.pdbx_description
1 polymer ?
#
loop_
_entity_poly.entity_id
_entity_poly.type
_entity_poly.pdbx_seq_one_letter_code
_entity_poly.pdbx_strand_id
1 'polypeptide(L)'
;MRGTALTWWTSEMEEKVETLKTIENLHACFEAQFSITEAEKDAAEDLLDNLVQDAPTGEAIRTYAERVAALCRQARVSRNDPKILKKFKKGIFNETVRTILTTKTYSSLNEIVKEAEKLAHANSPNSSNAVAAGAFTPLTVASVARATATALYAPATPP
;
A
#
# COMPACT_ATOMS: atom_id res chain seq x y z
N MET A 1 -0.97 27.03 -24.33
CA MET A 1 -1.41 26.52 -23.01
C MET A 1 -2.81 25.92 -23.14
N ARG A 2 -3.21 25.01 -22.25
CA ARG A 2 -4.57 24.42 -22.20
C ARG A 2 -5.01 24.26 -20.74
N GLY A 3 -6.31 24.15 -20.49
CA GLY A 3 -6.87 23.92 -19.16
C GLY A 3 -6.52 25.04 -18.16
N THR A 4 -6.23 24.67 -16.91
CA THR A 4 -5.95 25.61 -15.81
C THR A 4 -4.82 26.60 -16.12
N ALA A 5 -3.79 26.18 -16.86
CA ALA A 5 -2.71 27.08 -17.28
C ALA A 5 -3.18 28.15 -18.27
N LEU A 6 -4.14 27.83 -19.16
CA LEU A 6 -4.74 28.81 -20.06
C LEU A 6 -5.62 29.80 -19.28
N THR A 7 -6.44 29.31 -18.35
CA THR A 7 -7.30 30.15 -17.51
C THR A 7 -6.48 31.12 -16.65
N TRP A 8 -5.39 30.65 -16.03
CA TRP A 8 -4.47 31.50 -15.30
C TRP A 8 -3.85 32.58 -16.20
N TRP A 9 -3.38 32.19 -17.40
CA TRP A 9 -2.78 33.13 -18.33
C TRP A 9 -3.74 34.25 -18.73
N THR A 10 -4.96 33.90 -19.15
CA THR A 10 -5.96 34.88 -19.61
C THR A 10 -6.59 35.69 -18.49
N SER A 11 -6.61 35.18 -17.25
CA SER A 11 -7.28 35.88 -16.13
C SER A 11 -6.34 36.73 -15.28
N GLU A 12 -5.08 36.30 -15.12
CA GLU A 12 -4.15 36.96 -14.20
C GLU A 12 -2.89 37.51 -14.86
N MET A 13 -2.45 36.93 -15.99
CA MET A 13 -1.19 37.33 -16.62
C MET A 13 -1.38 38.35 -17.74
N GLU A 14 -2.57 38.45 -18.35
CA GLU A 14 -2.87 39.50 -19.34
C GLU A 14 -2.72 40.91 -18.73
N GLU A 15 -3.16 41.13 -17.49
CA GLU A 15 -2.98 42.41 -16.79
C GLU A 15 -1.52 42.68 -16.38
N LYS A 16 -0.74 41.61 -16.18
CA LYS A 16 0.67 41.68 -15.76
C LYS A 16 1.64 41.62 -16.93
N VAL A 17 1.15 41.57 -18.18
CA VAL A 17 1.97 41.34 -19.38
C VAL A 17 3.08 42.38 -19.54
N GLU A 18 2.85 43.62 -19.09
CA GLU A 18 3.85 44.70 -19.11
C GLU A 18 5.02 44.46 -18.15
N THR A 19 4.83 43.65 -17.11
CA THR A 19 5.88 43.25 -16.14
C THR A 19 6.63 41.99 -16.57
N LEU A 20 6.07 41.23 -17.52
CA LEU A 20 6.61 40.00 -18.08
C LEU A 20 7.53 40.27 -19.29
N LYS A 21 8.44 41.24 -19.15
CA LYS A 21 9.33 41.67 -20.25
C LYS A 21 10.45 40.68 -20.58
N THR A 22 10.70 39.70 -19.71
CA THR A 22 11.73 38.69 -19.90
C THR A 22 11.18 37.29 -19.65
N ILE A 23 11.84 36.29 -20.25
CA ILE A 23 11.50 34.88 -20.05
C ILE A 23 11.71 34.50 -18.57
N GLU A 24 12.69 35.07 -17.89
CA GLU A 24 12.92 34.83 -16.46
C GLU A 24 11.75 35.28 -15.60
N ASN A 25 11.16 36.46 -15.88
CA ASN A 25 10.00 36.95 -15.14
C ASN A 25 8.77 36.05 -15.36
N LEU A 26 8.55 35.60 -16.60
CA LEU A 26 7.50 34.63 -16.92
C LEU A 26 7.71 33.31 -16.18
N HIS A 27 8.94 32.81 -16.18
CA HIS A 27 9.28 31.58 -15.49
C HIS A 27 9.07 31.70 -13.97
N ALA A 28 9.46 32.83 -13.37
CA ALA A 28 9.24 33.10 -11.95
C ALA A 28 7.74 33.16 -11.59
N CYS A 29 6.91 33.79 -12.43
CA CYS A 29 5.46 33.81 -12.21
C CYS A 29 4.83 32.42 -12.39
N PHE A 30 5.30 31.64 -13.36
CA PHE A 30 4.83 30.28 -13.57
C PHE A 30 5.20 29.37 -12.39
N GLU A 31 6.46 29.44 -11.93
CA GLU A 31 6.91 28.73 -10.72
C GLU A 31 6.11 29.16 -9.49
N ALA A 32 5.91 30.46 -9.27
CA ALA A 32 5.12 30.93 -8.13
C ALA A 32 3.67 30.43 -8.13
N GLN A 33 3.06 30.27 -9.31
CA GLN A 33 1.68 29.82 -9.44
C GLN A 33 1.52 28.29 -9.40
N PHE A 34 2.40 27.57 -10.08
CA PHE A 34 2.24 26.14 -10.35
C PHE A 34 3.25 25.26 -9.63
N SER A 35 4.27 25.84 -9.02
CA SER A 35 5.15 25.06 -8.17
C SER A 35 4.45 24.73 -6.87
N ILE A 36 4.47 23.45 -6.57
CA ILE A 36 4.12 22.91 -5.26
C ILE A 36 5.05 23.61 -4.26
N THR A 37 4.47 24.25 -3.26
CA THR A 37 5.21 24.92 -2.19
C THR A 37 5.96 23.88 -1.35
N GLU A 38 7.05 24.29 -0.70
CA GLU A 38 7.77 23.40 0.22
C GLU A 38 6.84 22.86 1.32
N ALA A 39 5.88 23.66 1.79
CA ALA A 39 4.87 23.22 2.76
C ALA A 39 3.96 22.10 2.23
N GLU A 40 3.54 22.16 0.97
CA GLU A 40 2.74 21.10 0.35
C GLU A 40 3.55 19.83 0.09
N LYS A 41 4.85 19.98 -0.21
CA LYS A 41 5.77 18.86 -0.33
C LYS A 41 5.95 18.17 1.02
N ASP A 42 6.22 18.94 2.08
CA ASP A 42 6.37 18.44 3.44
C ASP A 42 5.09 17.77 3.94
N ALA A 43 3.92 18.36 3.69
CA ALA A 43 2.63 17.75 4.02
C ALA A 43 2.42 16.40 3.29
N ALA A 44 2.86 16.29 2.04
CA ALA A 44 2.78 15.03 1.29
C ALA A 44 3.74 13.96 1.85
N GLU A 45 4.93 14.35 2.33
CA GLU A 45 5.84 13.46 3.05
C GLU A 45 5.23 12.99 4.37
N ASP A 46 4.66 13.89 5.17
CA ASP A 46 3.97 13.55 6.42
C ASP A 46 2.79 12.57 6.20
N LEU A 47 2.04 12.76 5.11
CA LEU A 47 0.99 11.83 4.71
C LEU A 47 1.55 10.47 4.31
N LEU A 48 2.66 10.42 3.56
CA LEU A 48 3.33 9.17 3.19
C LEU A 48 3.79 8.37 4.42
N ASP A 49 4.21 9.05 5.48
CA ASP A 49 4.73 8.42 6.70
C ASP A 49 3.64 7.68 7.48
N ASN A 50 2.41 8.17 7.40
CA ASN A 50 1.27 7.64 8.12
C ASN A 50 0.29 6.84 7.24
N LEU A 51 0.56 6.72 5.94
CA LEU A 51 -0.35 6.09 5.00
C LEU A 51 -0.44 4.58 5.18
N VAL A 52 -1.63 4.10 5.52
CA VAL A 52 -1.98 2.67 5.59
C VAL A 52 -3.07 2.32 4.58
N GLN A 53 -3.14 1.04 4.22
CA GLN A 53 -4.22 0.50 3.40
C GLN A 53 -5.54 0.54 4.18
N ASP A 54 -6.57 1.11 3.58
CA ASP A 54 -7.91 1.21 4.14
C ASP A 54 -8.74 -0.03 3.79
N ALA A 55 -8.28 -1.20 4.25
CA ALA A 55 -8.98 -2.46 4.01
C ALA A 55 -10.40 -2.54 4.62
N PRO A 56 -10.73 -1.88 5.76
CA PRO A 56 -12.09 -1.86 6.29
C PRO A 56 -13.12 -1.27 5.31
N THR A 57 -12.71 -0.37 4.41
CA THR A 57 -13.57 0.16 3.34
C THR A 57 -13.51 -0.67 2.05
N GLY A 58 -12.80 -1.80 2.08
CA GLY A 58 -12.63 -2.69 0.93
C GLY A 58 -11.53 -2.25 -0.04
N GLU A 59 -10.61 -1.37 0.38
CA GLU A 59 -9.55 -0.89 -0.50
C GLU A 59 -8.64 -2.02 -1.00
N ALA A 60 -8.57 -2.17 -2.32
CA ALA A 60 -7.65 -3.08 -2.98
C ALA A 60 -6.19 -2.60 -2.86
N ILE A 61 -5.24 -3.54 -2.83
CA ILE A 61 -3.80 -3.25 -2.75
C ILE A 61 -3.34 -2.30 -3.86
N ARG A 62 -3.93 -2.43 -5.05
CA ARG A 62 -3.66 -1.57 -6.20
C ARG A 62 -4.08 -0.12 -5.95
N THR A 63 -5.26 0.09 -5.41
CA THR A 63 -5.76 1.43 -5.03
C THR A 63 -4.87 2.07 -3.97
N TYR A 64 -4.43 1.29 -2.98
CA TYR A 64 -3.45 1.75 -1.99
C TYR A 64 -2.13 2.18 -2.66
N ALA A 65 -1.60 1.37 -3.59
CA ALA A 65 -0.37 1.71 -4.32
C ALA A 65 -0.52 2.96 -5.21
N GLU A 66 -1.71 3.22 -5.76
CA GLU A 66 -2.00 4.43 -6.51
C GLU A 66 -1.99 5.68 -5.63
N ARG A 67 -2.55 5.60 -4.41
CA ARG A 67 -2.45 6.69 -3.41
C ARG A 67 -1.00 6.98 -3.03
N VAL A 68 -0.22 5.94 -2.76
CA VAL A 68 1.21 6.08 -2.46
C VAL A 68 1.93 6.74 -3.64
N ALA A 69 1.68 6.29 -4.86
CA ALA A 69 2.30 6.85 -6.05
C ALA A 69 1.90 8.31 -6.31
N ALA A 70 0.67 8.70 -5.98
CA ALA A 70 0.21 10.09 -6.05
C ALA A 70 0.94 10.97 -5.05
N LEU A 71 1.04 10.55 -3.79
CA LEU A 71 1.77 11.30 -2.77
C LEU A 71 3.27 11.36 -3.06
N CYS A 72 3.88 10.29 -3.59
CA CYS A 72 5.29 10.34 -4.02
C CYS A 72 5.52 11.39 -5.11
N ARG A 73 4.59 11.55 -6.06
CA ARG A 73 4.68 12.61 -7.07
C ARG A 73 4.57 14.00 -6.44
N GLN A 74 3.67 14.16 -5.47
CA GLN A 74 3.47 15.43 -4.77
C GLN A 74 4.69 15.81 -3.90
N ALA A 75 5.24 14.85 -3.17
CA ALA A 75 6.46 14.99 -2.37
C ALA A 75 7.74 15.03 -3.22
N ARG A 76 7.66 14.87 -4.54
CA ARG A 76 8.83 14.76 -5.47
C ARG A 76 9.84 13.69 -5.06
N VAL A 77 9.38 12.60 -4.44
CA VAL A 77 10.21 11.45 -4.07
C VAL A 77 9.98 10.27 -5.01
N SER A 78 11.00 9.45 -5.21
CA SER A 78 10.85 8.23 -6.01
C SER A 78 9.93 7.25 -5.29
N ARG A 79 8.87 6.79 -5.97
CA ARG A 79 8.01 5.70 -5.47
C ARG A 79 8.74 4.36 -5.28
N ASN A 80 9.93 4.22 -5.89
CA ASN A 80 10.78 3.04 -5.77
C ASN A 80 11.92 3.27 -4.76
N ASP A 81 11.94 4.40 -4.05
CA ASP A 81 12.88 4.62 -2.96
C ASP A 81 12.75 3.52 -1.90
N PRO A 82 13.85 2.94 -1.40
CA PRO A 82 13.80 1.86 -0.41
C PRO A 82 12.99 2.19 0.86
N LYS A 83 12.98 3.46 1.30
CA LYS A 83 12.19 3.90 2.45
C LYS A 83 10.69 3.86 2.11
N ILE A 84 10.31 4.28 0.90
CA ILE A 84 8.92 4.22 0.43
C ILE A 84 8.47 2.76 0.29
N LEU A 85 9.28 1.89 -0.30
CA LEU A 85 8.97 0.46 -0.42
C LEU A 85 8.81 -0.20 0.96
N LYS A 86 9.64 0.20 1.94
CA LYS A 86 9.52 -0.26 3.33
C LYS A 86 8.23 0.23 3.99
N LYS A 87 7.87 1.51 3.82
CA LYS A 87 6.65 2.11 4.35
C LYS A 87 5.41 1.45 3.74
N PHE A 88 5.37 1.28 2.42
CA PHE A 88 4.30 0.59 1.71
C PHE A 88 4.03 -0.81 2.29
N LYS A 89 5.08 -1.64 2.44
CA LYS A 89 4.95 -2.98 3.02
C LYS A 89 4.41 -2.95 4.46
N LYS A 90 4.84 -1.96 5.26
CA LYS A 90 4.38 -1.79 6.64
C LYS A 90 2.90 -1.37 6.71
N GLY A 91 2.43 -0.59 5.73
CA GLY A 91 1.05 -0.09 5.70
C GLY A 91 0.01 -1.04 5.11
N ILE A 92 0.41 -2.16 4.51
CA ILE A 92 -0.52 -3.20 4.04
C ILE A 92 -1.33 -3.74 5.21
N PHE A 93 -2.64 -3.86 5.08
CA PHE A 93 -3.51 -4.28 6.19
C PHE A 93 -3.31 -5.76 6.55
N ASN A 94 -3.21 -6.63 5.55
CA ASN A 94 -3.10 -8.08 5.75
C ASN A 94 -1.72 -8.47 6.33
N GLU A 95 -1.72 -8.98 7.56
CA GLU A 95 -0.50 -9.33 8.31
C GLU A 95 0.33 -10.44 7.65
N THR A 96 -0.32 -11.47 7.11
CA THR A 96 0.36 -12.57 6.42
C THR A 96 1.08 -12.08 5.17
N VAL A 97 0.39 -11.26 4.36
CA VAL A 97 0.98 -10.64 3.17
C VAL A 97 2.14 -9.74 3.57
N ARG A 98 1.97 -8.87 4.57
CA ARG A 98 3.03 -8.00 5.11
C ARG A 98 4.26 -8.81 5.53
N THR A 99 4.08 -9.86 6.31
CA THR A 99 5.17 -10.72 6.80
C THR A 99 5.94 -11.34 5.65
N ILE A 100 5.25 -11.96 4.69
CA ILE A 100 5.90 -12.61 3.53
C ILE A 100 6.68 -11.59 2.69
N LEU A 101 6.10 -10.41 2.43
CA LEU A 101 6.78 -9.35 1.66
C LEU A 101 8.01 -8.76 2.38
N THR A 102 8.14 -8.91 3.70
CA THR A 102 9.35 -8.46 4.41
C THR A 102 10.54 -9.42 4.23
N THR A 103 10.28 -10.68 3.88
CA THR A 103 11.34 -11.69 3.67
C THR A 103 12.11 -11.51 2.35
N LYS A 104 11.56 -10.73 1.42
CA LYS A 104 12.13 -10.49 0.09
C LYS A 104 12.49 -9.02 -0.10
N THR A 105 13.55 -8.81 -0.87
CA THR A 105 13.92 -7.49 -1.39
C THR A 105 13.20 -7.26 -2.71
N TYR A 106 12.66 -6.05 -2.88
CA TYR A 106 11.97 -5.62 -4.09
C TYR A 106 12.60 -4.33 -4.57
N SER A 107 12.68 -4.18 -5.88
CA SER A 107 13.27 -2.99 -6.51
C SER A 107 12.22 -2.00 -6.98
N SER A 108 10.94 -2.41 -7.02
CA SER A 108 9.85 -1.54 -7.42
C SER A 108 8.54 -1.80 -6.68
N LEU A 109 7.73 -0.74 -6.58
CA LEU A 109 6.38 -0.82 -6.01
C LEU A 109 5.50 -1.82 -6.77
N ASN A 110 5.66 -1.90 -8.10
CA ASN A 110 4.88 -2.79 -8.95
C ASN A 110 5.16 -4.28 -8.69
N GLU A 111 6.42 -4.65 -8.39
CA GLU A 111 6.76 -6.02 -8.00
C GLU A 111 6.08 -6.40 -6.68
N ILE A 112 6.09 -5.48 -5.69
CA ILE A 112 5.44 -5.70 -4.40
C ILE A 112 3.93 -5.87 -4.61
N VAL A 113 3.28 -5.01 -5.40
CA VAL A 113 1.84 -5.09 -5.67
C VAL A 113 1.47 -6.43 -6.31
N LYS A 114 2.21 -6.88 -7.33
CA LYS A 114 1.93 -8.17 -7.99
C LYS A 114 2.04 -9.35 -7.04
N GLU A 115 3.09 -9.38 -6.21
CA GLU A 115 3.26 -10.46 -5.23
C GLU A 115 2.19 -10.38 -4.13
N ALA A 116 1.87 -9.18 -3.66
CA ALA A 116 0.86 -8.95 -2.64
C ALA A 116 -0.54 -9.37 -3.12
N GLU A 117 -0.91 -9.04 -4.36
CA GLU A 117 -2.13 -9.52 -5.01
C GLU A 117 -2.13 -11.05 -5.07
N LYS A 118 -1.06 -11.69 -5.56
CA LYS A 118 -0.94 -13.15 -5.62
C LYS A 118 -1.12 -13.80 -4.24
N LEU A 119 -0.49 -13.26 -3.20
CA LEU A 119 -0.59 -13.75 -1.83
C LEU A 119 -2.00 -13.55 -1.25
N ALA A 120 -2.66 -12.44 -1.55
CA ALA A 120 -4.03 -12.18 -1.10
C ALA A 120 -5.03 -13.18 -1.71
N HIS A 121 -4.85 -13.56 -2.98
CA HIS A 121 -5.70 -14.56 -3.64
C HIS A 121 -5.49 -15.97 -3.07
N ALA A 122 -4.24 -16.35 -2.79
CA ALA A 122 -3.91 -17.65 -2.20
C ALA A 122 -4.45 -17.82 -0.77
N ASN A 123 -4.62 -16.70 -0.03
CA ASN A 123 -5.13 -16.69 1.35
C ASN A 123 -6.66 -16.49 1.43
N SER A 124 -7.37 -16.48 0.30
CA SER A 124 -8.84 -16.36 0.29
C SER A 124 -9.49 -17.72 0.59
N PRO A 125 -10.43 -17.81 1.55
CA PRO A 125 -11.09 -19.07 1.92
C PRO A 125 -11.93 -19.71 0.80
N ASN A 126 -12.21 -18.96 -0.28
CA ASN A 126 -12.89 -19.45 -1.48
C ASN A 126 -11.92 -19.90 -2.60
N SER A 127 -10.60 -19.91 -2.36
CA SER A 127 -9.67 -20.61 -3.24
C SER A 127 -9.85 -22.10 -3.00
N SER A 128 -10.90 -22.66 -3.62
CA SER A 128 -11.15 -24.09 -3.66
C SER A 128 -9.89 -24.80 -4.10
N ASN A 129 -9.26 -25.41 -3.12
CA ASN A 129 -8.26 -26.43 -3.31
C ASN A 129 -8.94 -27.55 -4.10
N ALA A 130 -8.80 -27.52 -5.44
CA ALA A 130 -8.83 -28.73 -6.23
C ALA A 130 -7.59 -29.53 -5.81
N VAL A 131 -7.71 -30.21 -4.66
CA VAL A 131 -6.73 -31.20 -4.21
C VAL A 131 -6.81 -32.34 -5.21
N ALA A 132 -5.97 -32.28 -6.24
CA ALA A 132 -5.54 -33.47 -6.93
C ALA A 132 -4.86 -34.36 -5.87
N ALA A 133 -5.46 -35.53 -5.65
CA ALA A 133 -4.85 -36.60 -4.87
C ALA A 133 -3.46 -36.90 -5.46
N GLY A 134 -2.42 -36.48 -4.75
CA GLY A 134 -1.03 -36.63 -5.16
C GLY A 134 -0.16 -36.61 -3.92
N ALA A 135 0.07 -37.81 -3.39
CA ALA A 135 0.88 -38.15 -2.22
C ALA A 135 1.94 -37.11 -1.81
N PHE A 136 1.73 -36.49 -0.65
CA PHE A 136 2.81 -35.98 0.20
C PHE A 136 2.61 -36.54 1.61
N THR A 137 3.56 -37.36 2.03
CA THR A 137 3.67 -37.93 3.37
C THR A 137 3.82 -36.81 4.42
N PRO A 138 3.11 -36.87 5.55
CA PRO A 138 3.35 -35.92 6.63
C PRO A 138 4.61 -36.32 7.40
N LEU A 139 5.59 -35.42 7.46
CA LEU A 139 6.68 -35.48 8.42
C LEU A 139 6.12 -35.13 9.81
N THR A 140 6.11 -36.15 10.67
CA THR A 140 5.74 -36.09 12.08
C THR A 140 6.61 -35.07 12.82
N VAL A 141 6.00 -34.02 13.37
CA VAL A 141 6.60 -33.26 14.47
C VAL A 141 5.58 -33.16 15.60
N ALA A 142 5.98 -33.72 16.73
CA ALA A 142 5.20 -33.89 17.93
C ALA A 142 4.65 -32.58 18.48
N SER A 143 3.40 -32.60 18.94
CA SER A 143 2.89 -31.63 19.89
C SER A 143 2.03 -32.40 20.90
N VAL A 144 2.60 -32.56 22.09
CA VAL A 144 1.95 -33.13 23.28
C VAL A 144 0.78 -32.21 23.64
N ALA A 145 -0.44 -32.73 23.54
CA ALA A 145 -1.62 -32.11 24.12
C ALA A 145 -2.34 -33.11 25.02
N ARG A 146 -2.51 -32.63 26.25
CA ARG A 146 -3.04 -33.23 27.48
C ARG A 146 -4.57 -33.29 27.46
N ALA A 147 -5.12 -34.13 28.35
CA ALA A 147 -6.49 -34.20 28.86
C ALA A 147 -7.46 -35.08 28.02
N THR A 148 -8.35 -35.90 28.56
CA THR A 148 -8.90 -36.03 29.93
C THR A 148 -9.44 -37.45 30.09
N ALA A 149 -9.24 -38.08 31.25
CA ALA A 149 -9.85 -39.38 31.55
C ALA A 149 -11.35 -39.20 31.85
N THR A 150 -12.21 -39.73 31.00
CA THR A 150 -13.64 -39.85 31.29
C THR A 150 -13.92 -41.25 31.80
N ALA A 151 -14.25 -41.32 33.10
CA ALA A 151 -14.70 -42.53 33.78
C ALA A 151 -16.05 -42.99 33.20
N LEU A 152 -16.13 -44.26 32.79
CA LEU A 152 -17.38 -44.93 32.46
C LEU A 152 -17.77 -45.87 33.60
N TYR A 153 -18.78 -45.40 34.32
CA TYR A 153 -19.73 -46.07 35.21
C TYR A 153 -19.72 -47.61 35.24
N ALA A 154 -19.58 -48.16 36.46
CA ALA A 154 -20.08 -49.47 36.84
C ALA A 154 -21.38 -49.29 37.66
N PRO A 155 -22.46 -50.06 37.43
CA PRO A 155 -23.62 -50.03 38.31
C PRO A 155 -23.42 -50.99 39.49
N ALA A 156 -23.46 -50.45 40.71
CA ALA A 156 -23.67 -51.21 41.94
C ALA A 156 -25.04 -50.87 42.51
N THR A 157 -25.93 -51.85 42.59
CA THR A 157 -27.18 -51.81 43.37
C THR A 157 -26.94 -52.40 44.76
N PRO A 158 -27.40 -51.75 45.84
CA PRO A 158 -27.47 -52.37 47.17
C PRO A 158 -28.93 -52.40 47.71
N PRO A 159 -29.12 -52.91 48.94
CA PRO A 159 -29.12 -54.31 49.36
C PRO A 159 -30.50 -54.99 49.25
#